data_AF-A0A329J5J2-F1
#
_entry.id   AF-A0A329J5J2-F1
#
_cell.length_a   1.000
_cell.length_b   1.000
_cell.length_c   1.000
_cell.angle_alpha   90.00
_cell.angle_beta   90.00
_cell.angle_gamma   90.00
#
_symmetry.space_group_name_H-M   'P 1'
#
loop_
_entity.id
_entity.type
_entity.pdbx_description
1 polymer ?
#
loop_
_entity_poly.entity_id
_entity_poly.type
_entity_poly.pdbx_seq_one_letter_code
_entity_poly.pdbx_strand_id
1 'polypeptide(L)'
;MKVTFAVVLLSSLVLQGCAFAPGQYMSLSDVTEKDPDGPAVTLVNITPTTLAQQQKAAAAAAKPLPPELLTYKTPEYVVGPGDTLLVTVFEHPELTAPGSQEQLDANSREVLNDGTVFFPYVGRIQAAGKTVSQIREQLRMGLLPQYTEVKVDVKVLRYNSQRVLLSGAFKTPGPQPITNIPLSLVQAISQAGLDLTDANLAGLTLRRDGKDYVIDVDSLNRKDSQLSKIFLKDGDYLHLNSNSKNKIYVLGEVQRPQVISFSTTSVTLLEALGTSGGLSPDAADGEAVYVIRAQDATHSATVYHLNAKKPTSYALAKGFELAAQDVVFVGPANITRWSRYVSQLLGSNNIVQTGAMFRN
;
A
#
# COMPACT_ATOMS: atom_id res chain seq x y z
N MET A 1 57.51 49.65 4.77
CA MET A 1 56.87 48.61 5.63
C MET A 1 55.34 48.70 5.72
N LYS A 2 54.69 49.86 5.52
CA LYS A 2 53.22 49.97 5.60
C LYS A 2 52.46 49.47 4.35
N VAL A 3 53.05 49.60 3.15
CA VAL A 3 52.39 49.21 1.89
C VAL A 3 52.42 47.69 1.67
N THR A 4 53.50 47.02 2.04
CA THR A 4 53.62 45.55 1.93
C THR A 4 52.66 44.82 2.89
N PHE A 5 52.39 45.37 4.07
CA PHE A 5 51.43 44.79 5.01
C PHE A 5 49.99 44.93 4.53
N ALA A 6 49.65 46.07 3.90
CA ALA A 6 48.33 46.30 3.31
C ALA A 6 48.07 45.39 2.10
N VAL A 7 49.07 45.13 1.26
CA VAL A 7 48.94 44.21 0.11
C VAL A 7 48.77 42.77 0.57
N VAL A 8 49.49 42.31 1.61
CA VAL A 8 49.31 40.95 2.15
C VAL A 8 47.93 40.76 2.79
N LEU A 9 47.42 41.77 3.52
CA LEU A 9 46.06 41.73 4.07
C LEU A 9 44.99 41.73 2.97
N LEU A 10 45.15 42.57 1.95
CA LEU A 10 44.21 42.62 0.81
C LEU A 10 44.25 41.33 -0.02
N SER A 11 45.41 40.70 -0.16
CA SER A 11 45.57 39.40 -0.83
C SER A 11 44.91 38.26 -0.06
N SER A 12 44.99 38.28 1.28
CA SER A 12 44.35 37.28 2.13
C SER A 12 42.81 37.37 2.15
N LEU A 13 42.25 38.57 1.94
CA LEU A 13 40.79 38.74 1.81
C LEU A 13 40.23 38.21 0.48
N VAL A 14 41.05 38.12 -0.57
CA VAL A 14 40.59 37.72 -1.92
C VAL A 14 40.74 36.21 -2.16
N LEU A 15 41.52 35.49 -1.33
CA LEU A 15 41.93 34.10 -1.60
C LEU A 15 41.22 32.99 -0.79
N GLN A 16 40.23 33.28 0.06
CA GLN A 16 39.62 32.22 0.90
C GLN A 16 38.07 32.18 0.92
N GLY A 17 37.38 32.90 0.03
CA GLY A 17 35.92 33.07 0.14
C GLY A 17 35.03 32.00 -0.49
N CYS A 18 35.54 31.07 -1.30
CA CYS A 18 34.67 30.35 -2.25
C CYS A 18 34.48 28.84 -2.07
N ALA A 19 35.03 28.17 -1.04
CA ALA A 19 35.05 26.69 -1.09
C ALA A 19 34.57 25.91 0.13
N PHE A 20 34.33 26.53 1.30
CA PHE A 20 34.07 25.74 2.51
C PHE A 20 32.90 26.27 3.33
N ALA A 21 31.71 26.34 2.73
CA ALA A 21 30.50 26.28 3.55
C ALA A 21 30.24 24.80 3.89
N PRO A 22 30.26 24.39 5.16
CA PRO A 22 29.98 23.01 5.57
C PRO A 22 28.52 22.63 5.27
N GLY A 23 28.31 21.39 4.84
CA GLY A 23 27.00 20.82 4.54
C GLY A 23 26.78 20.52 3.05
N GLN A 24 25.77 19.70 2.76
CA GLN A 24 25.39 19.36 1.40
C GLN A 24 24.66 20.54 0.74
N TYR A 25 24.98 20.81 -0.52
CA TYR A 25 24.23 21.72 -1.37
C TYR A 25 24.19 21.16 -2.79
N MET A 26 23.19 21.56 -3.56
CA MET A 26 23.06 21.20 -4.96
C MET A 26 22.64 22.44 -5.73
N SER A 27 23.52 22.95 -6.58
CA SER A 27 23.23 24.02 -7.53
C SER A 27 22.75 23.45 -8.86
N LEU A 28 22.06 24.26 -9.65
CA LEU A 28 21.62 23.86 -10.99
C LEU A 28 22.80 23.46 -11.90
N SER A 29 23.98 24.06 -11.69
CA SER A 29 25.22 23.68 -12.38
C SER A 29 25.71 22.29 -12.00
N ASP A 30 25.66 21.92 -10.71
CA ASP A 30 26.11 20.61 -10.21
C ASP A 30 25.28 19.45 -10.79
N VAL A 31 24.03 19.70 -11.16
CA VAL A 31 23.14 18.71 -11.80
C VAL A 31 23.50 18.51 -13.28
N THR A 32 24.12 19.50 -13.91
CA THR A 32 24.48 19.48 -15.35
C THR A 32 25.94 19.10 -15.60
N GLU A 33 26.80 19.20 -14.58
CA GLU A 33 28.20 18.81 -14.66
C GLU A 33 28.32 17.28 -14.49
N LYS A 34 29.13 16.65 -15.35
CA LYS A 34 29.24 15.19 -15.38
C LYS A 34 30.18 14.71 -14.28
N ASP A 35 29.62 14.14 -13.22
CA ASP A 35 30.37 13.42 -12.19
C ASP A 35 30.83 12.05 -12.74
N PRO A 36 32.15 11.78 -12.86
CA PRO A 36 32.67 10.50 -13.35
C PRO A 36 32.29 9.31 -12.45
N ASP A 37 32.10 9.55 -11.15
CA ASP A 37 31.82 8.53 -10.14
C ASP A 37 30.34 8.55 -9.70
N GLY A 38 29.55 9.52 -10.18
CA GLY A 38 28.14 9.71 -9.89
C GLY A 38 27.19 9.16 -10.97
N PRO A 39 25.88 9.06 -10.69
CA PRO A 39 24.90 8.63 -11.67
C PRO A 39 24.78 9.65 -12.81
N ALA A 40 24.41 9.19 -14.01
CA ALA A 40 24.08 10.11 -15.09
C ALA A 40 22.79 10.89 -14.75
N VAL A 41 22.89 12.21 -14.59
CA VAL A 41 21.77 13.04 -14.12
C VAL A 41 21.04 13.75 -15.25
N THR A 42 19.71 13.75 -15.22
CA THR A 42 18.85 14.57 -16.11
C THR A 42 18.00 15.52 -15.28
N LEU A 43 18.16 16.83 -15.49
CA LEU A 43 17.36 17.86 -14.83
C LEU A 43 16.04 18.11 -15.56
N VAL A 44 14.92 18.07 -14.82
CA VAL A 44 13.57 18.33 -15.33
C VAL A 44 12.87 19.35 -14.43
N ASN A 45 12.47 20.50 -14.96
CA ASN A 45 11.72 21.47 -14.16
C ASN A 45 10.27 21.03 -13.97
N ILE A 46 9.75 21.11 -12.74
CA ILE A 46 8.35 20.83 -12.42
C ILE A 46 7.51 22.01 -12.93
N THR A 47 6.77 21.78 -14.02
CA THR A 47 5.89 22.75 -14.67
C THR A 47 4.55 22.10 -15.05
N PRO A 48 3.52 22.86 -15.45
CA PRO A 48 2.25 22.25 -15.88
C PRO A 48 2.40 21.20 -16.99
N THR A 49 3.39 21.36 -17.89
CA THR A 49 3.63 20.40 -18.97
C THR A 49 4.22 19.09 -18.46
N THR A 50 5.16 19.15 -17.50
CA THR A 50 5.73 17.93 -16.91
C THR A 50 4.71 17.19 -16.06
N LEU A 51 3.82 17.91 -15.37
CA LEU A 51 2.71 17.30 -14.64
C LEU A 51 1.76 16.56 -15.58
N ALA A 52 1.37 17.18 -16.69
CA ALA A 52 0.52 16.53 -17.69
C ALA A 52 1.20 15.30 -18.31
N GLN A 53 2.52 15.36 -18.54
CA GLN A 53 3.30 14.22 -19.02
C GLN A 53 3.34 13.09 -17.99
N GLN A 54 3.55 13.40 -16.71
CA GLN A 54 3.54 12.43 -15.62
C GLN A 54 2.18 11.74 -15.50
N GLN A 55 1.09 12.52 -15.51
CA GLN A 55 -0.28 11.97 -15.46
C GLN A 55 -0.57 11.06 -16.65
N LYS A 56 -0.15 11.45 -17.86
CA LYS A 56 -0.30 10.62 -19.06
C LYS A 56 0.50 9.32 -18.96
N ALA A 57 1.72 9.37 -18.42
CA ALA A 57 2.55 8.20 -18.20
C ALA A 57 1.94 7.26 -17.15
N ALA A 58 1.42 7.82 -16.04
CA ALA A 58 0.72 7.05 -15.01
C ALA A 58 -0.54 6.36 -15.57
N ALA A 59 -1.35 7.09 -16.35
CA ALA A 59 -2.53 6.52 -17.00
C ALA A 59 -2.18 5.42 -18.02
N ALA A 60 -1.06 5.54 -18.73
CA ALA A 60 -0.58 4.52 -19.66
C ALA A 60 0.02 3.29 -18.95
N ALA A 61 0.62 3.48 -17.76
CA ALA A 61 1.16 2.39 -16.95
C ALA A 61 0.08 1.65 -16.13
N ALA A 62 -1.07 2.29 -15.89
CA ALA A 62 -2.19 1.68 -15.19
C ALA A 62 -2.70 0.47 -15.97
N LYS A 63 -2.57 -0.73 -15.39
CA LYS A 63 -3.12 -1.95 -15.97
C LYS A 63 -4.62 -2.01 -15.66
N PRO A 64 -5.50 -2.05 -16.67
CA PRO A 64 -6.91 -2.25 -16.41
C PRO A 64 -7.13 -3.62 -15.76
N LEU A 65 -8.19 -3.72 -14.95
CA LEU A 65 -8.60 -4.99 -14.38
C LEU A 65 -8.92 -5.98 -15.52
N PRO A 66 -8.39 -7.22 -15.48
CA PRO A 66 -8.68 -8.20 -16.51
C PRO A 66 -10.18 -8.49 -16.61
N PRO A 67 -10.77 -8.52 -17.82
CA PRO A 67 -12.20 -8.73 -18.00
C PRO A 67 -12.71 -10.00 -17.32
N GLU A 68 -11.90 -11.07 -17.28
CA GLU A 68 -12.28 -12.34 -16.64
C GLU A 68 -12.65 -12.19 -15.15
N LEU A 69 -12.04 -11.25 -14.42
CA LEU A 69 -12.37 -10.98 -13.02
C LEU A 69 -13.72 -10.30 -12.87
N LEU A 70 -14.11 -9.48 -13.85
CA LEU A 70 -15.35 -8.69 -13.84
C LEU A 70 -16.54 -9.47 -14.42
N THR A 71 -16.29 -10.43 -15.30
CA THR A 71 -17.33 -11.25 -15.93
C THR A 71 -17.68 -12.50 -15.13
N TYR A 72 -16.86 -12.86 -14.13
CA TYR A 72 -17.12 -14.00 -13.28
C TYR A 72 -18.44 -13.83 -12.53
N LYS A 73 -19.33 -14.82 -12.66
CA LYS A 73 -20.60 -14.91 -11.93
C LYS A 73 -20.49 -16.02 -10.91
N THR A 74 -20.83 -15.71 -9.66
CA THR A 74 -20.86 -16.71 -8.60
C THR A 74 -21.96 -17.73 -8.90
N PRO A 75 -21.63 -19.03 -9.03
CA PRO A 75 -22.63 -20.07 -9.18
C PRO A 75 -23.45 -20.22 -7.89
N GLU A 76 -24.60 -20.91 -7.97
CA GLU A 76 -25.30 -21.33 -6.76
C GLU A 76 -24.37 -22.18 -5.90
N TYR A 77 -24.44 -22.00 -4.58
CA TYR A 77 -23.59 -22.75 -3.66
C TYR A 77 -23.92 -24.24 -3.73
N VAL A 78 -22.87 -25.02 -3.92
CA VAL A 78 -22.93 -26.47 -3.95
C VAL A 78 -22.22 -27.00 -2.71
N VAL A 79 -22.87 -27.93 -2.02
CA VAL A 79 -22.34 -28.56 -0.81
C VAL A 79 -21.09 -29.37 -1.15
N GLY A 80 -20.10 -29.35 -0.27
CA GLY A 80 -18.87 -30.13 -0.38
C GLY A 80 -18.49 -30.83 0.92
N PRO A 81 -17.43 -31.67 0.90
CA PRO A 81 -16.92 -32.32 2.10
C PRO A 81 -16.56 -31.33 3.21
N GLY A 82 -16.89 -31.67 4.46
CA GLY A 82 -16.67 -30.85 5.66
C GLY A 82 -17.78 -29.86 5.98
N ASP A 83 -18.69 -29.58 5.05
CA ASP A 83 -19.87 -28.74 5.36
C ASP A 83 -20.75 -29.42 6.40
N THR A 84 -21.44 -28.60 7.20
CA THR A 84 -22.45 -29.10 8.14
C THR A 84 -23.83 -28.68 7.63
N LEU A 85 -24.69 -29.65 7.34
CA LEU A 85 -26.07 -29.43 6.97
C LEU A 85 -26.96 -29.47 8.21
N LEU A 86 -27.90 -28.53 8.31
CA LEU A 86 -29.01 -28.60 9.23
C LEU A 86 -30.22 -29.14 8.46
N VAL A 87 -30.68 -30.32 8.85
CA VAL A 87 -31.88 -30.94 8.26
C VAL A 87 -33.01 -30.87 9.27
N THR A 88 -34.14 -30.31 8.85
CA THR A 88 -35.37 -30.22 9.66
C THR A 88 -36.47 -31.00 8.95
N VAL A 89 -37.12 -31.93 9.64
CA VAL A 89 -38.28 -32.67 9.14
C VAL A 89 -39.47 -32.26 10.00
N PHE A 90 -40.35 -31.44 9.44
CA PHE A 90 -41.49 -30.91 10.18
C PHE A 90 -42.47 -32.02 10.54
N GLU A 91 -43.14 -31.86 11.69
CA GLU A 91 -44.14 -32.81 12.21
C GLU A 91 -43.56 -34.21 12.56
N HIS A 92 -42.22 -34.36 12.52
CA HIS A 92 -41.48 -35.59 12.85
C HIS A 92 -40.40 -35.34 13.91
N PRO A 93 -40.78 -35.17 15.20
CA PRO A 93 -39.84 -34.89 16.30
C PRO A 93 -38.82 -36.01 16.55
N GLU A 94 -39.12 -37.23 16.11
CA GLU A 94 -38.23 -38.39 16.16
C GLU A 94 -37.06 -38.31 15.17
N LEU A 95 -37.22 -37.52 14.10
CA LEU A 95 -36.19 -37.28 13.09
C LEU A 95 -35.42 -36.00 13.37
N THR A 96 -36.12 -34.98 13.86
CA THR A 96 -35.54 -33.66 14.13
C THR A 96 -36.16 -33.02 15.35
N ALA A 97 -35.35 -32.57 16.30
CA ALA A 97 -35.82 -31.97 17.53
C ALA A 97 -36.04 -30.45 17.39
N PRO A 98 -37.16 -29.88 17.86
CA PRO A 98 -37.41 -28.44 17.77
C PRO A 98 -36.82 -27.63 18.94
N GLY A 99 -36.07 -26.55 18.64
CA GLY A 99 -36.06 -25.33 19.45
C GLY A 99 -34.90 -25.02 20.42
N SER A 100 -33.83 -25.82 20.55
CA SER A 100 -32.69 -25.58 21.46
C SER A 100 -31.30 -25.72 20.81
N GLN A 101 -30.25 -25.23 21.48
CA GLN A 101 -28.87 -25.27 20.99
C GLN A 101 -28.31 -26.71 20.89
N GLU A 102 -28.58 -27.56 21.90
CA GLU A 102 -28.24 -29.00 21.86
C GLU A 102 -28.95 -29.73 20.71
N GLN A 103 -30.10 -29.22 20.27
CA GLN A 103 -30.88 -29.78 19.18
C GLN A 103 -30.39 -29.34 17.79
N LEU A 104 -29.74 -28.18 17.68
CA LEU A 104 -29.02 -27.82 16.45
C LEU A 104 -27.93 -28.84 16.15
N ASP A 105 -27.21 -29.30 17.17
CA ASP A 105 -26.19 -30.35 17.01
C ASP A 105 -26.84 -31.71 16.68
N ALA A 106 -27.97 -32.06 17.30
CA ALA A 106 -28.70 -33.30 17.00
C ALA A 106 -29.24 -33.37 15.55
N ASN A 107 -29.64 -32.23 14.99
CA ASN A 107 -30.16 -32.10 13.61
C ASN A 107 -29.04 -31.81 12.59
N SER A 108 -27.81 -31.59 13.06
CA SER A 108 -26.65 -31.33 12.21
C SER A 108 -26.13 -32.62 11.58
N ARG A 109 -25.72 -32.51 10.33
CA ARG A 109 -25.20 -33.61 9.52
C ARG A 109 -23.96 -33.13 8.78
N GLU A 110 -22.80 -33.61 9.22
CA GLU A 110 -21.54 -33.32 8.54
C GLU A 110 -21.44 -34.12 7.24
N VAL A 111 -20.98 -33.46 6.19
CA VAL A 111 -20.66 -34.10 4.91
C VAL A 111 -19.28 -34.73 5.03
N LEU A 112 -19.24 -36.06 4.95
CA LEU A 112 -18.01 -36.83 5.09
C LEU A 112 -17.06 -36.58 3.91
N ASN A 113 -15.81 -37.05 4.04
CA ASN A 113 -14.77 -36.92 3.02
C ASN A 113 -15.12 -37.59 1.68
N ASP A 114 -15.96 -38.64 1.70
CA ASP A 114 -16.49 -39.27 0.48
C ASP A 114 -17.67 -38.49 -0.15
N GLY A 115 -18.05 -37.37 0.45
CA GLY A 115 -19.13 -36.49 0.00
C GLY A 115 -20.52 -36.94 0.42
N THR A 116 -20.63 -37.93 1.31
CA THR A 116 -21.94 -38.45 1.74
C THR A 116 -22.38 -37.91 3.08
N VAL A 117 -23.70 -38.00 3.31
CA VAL A 117 -24.35 -37.73 4.59
C VAL A 117 -25.21 -38.94 4.95
N PHE A 118 -25.22 -39.34 6.22
CA PHE A 118 -26.17 -40.34 6.71
C PHE A 118 -27.44 -39.64 7.23
N PHE A 119 -28.60 -40.16 6.86
CA PHE A 119 -29.88 -39.74 7.42
C PHE A 119 -30.75 -40.97 7.80
N PRO A 120 -31.40 -40.98 8.98
CA PRO A 120 -32.24 -42.11 9.40
C PRO A 120 -33.29 -42.50 8.36
N TYR A 121 -33.52 -43.81 8.22
CA TYR A 121 -34.42 -44.45 7.23
C TYR A 121 -34.06 -44.28 5.75
N VAL A 122 -33.33 -43.23 5.39
CA VAL A 122 -32.82 -42.99 4.02
C VAL A 122 -31.47 -43.68 3.80
N GLY A 123 -30.64 -43.75 4.84
CA GLY A 123 -29.28 -44.26 4.76
C GLY A 123 -28.28 -43.20 4.29
N ARG A 124 -27.25 -43.62 3.55
CA ARG A 124 -26.23 -42.71 3.00
C ARG A 124 -26.72 -42.06 1.72
N ILE A 125 -26.62 -40.73 1.65
CA ILE A 125 -26.93 -39.95 0.46
C ILE A 125 -25.70 -39.18 -0.02
N GLN A 126 -25.51 -39.09 -1.33
CA GLN A 126 -24.49 -38.21 -1.92
C GLN A 126 -24.94 -36.76 -1.78
N ALA A 127 -24.22 -35.97 -0.96
CA ALA A 127 -24.49 -34.56 -0.73
C ALA A 127 -23.50 -33.65 -1.47
N ALA A 128 -22.22 -34.04 -1.53
CA ALA A 128 -21.21 -33.27 -2.25
C ALA A 128 -21.57 -33.16 -3.74
N GLY A 129 -21.42 -31.97 -4.30
CA GLY A 129 -21.81 -31.69 -5.69
C GLY A 129 -23.29 -31.33 -5.87
N LYS A 130 -24.08 -31.26 -4.79
CA LYS A 130 -25.51 -30.89 -4.83
C LYS A 130 -25.82 -29.56 -4.16
N THR A 131 -26.86 -28.89 -4.65
CA THR A 131 -27.45 -27.75 -3.94
C THR A 131 -28.32 -28.23 -2.78
N VAL A 132 -28.59 -27.36 -1.81
CA VAL A 132 -29.50 -27.69 -0.69
C VAL A 132 -30.89 -28.10 -1.16
N SER A 133 -31.36 -27.55 -2.29
CA SER A 133 -32.64 -27.90 -2.90
C SER A 133 -32.66 -29.34 -3.42
N GLN A 134 -31.56 -29.76 -4.09
CA GLN A 134 -31.42 -31.14 -4.58
C GLN A 134 -31.31 -32.15 -3.43
N ILE A 135 -30.60 -31.79 -2.35
CA ILE A 135 -30.49 -32.63 -1.15
C ILE A 135 -31.85 -32.74 -0.45
N ARG A 136 -32.58 -31.64 -0.33
CA ARG A 136 -33.94 -31.61 0.24
C ARG A 136 -34.88 -32.57 -0.50
N GLU A 137 -34.88 -32.51 -1.82
CA GLU A 137 -35.75 -33.37 -2.64
C GLU A 137 -35.35 -34.84 -2.52
N GLN A 138 -34.05 -35.15 -2.48
CA GLN A 138 -33.57 -36.51 -2.28
C GLN A 138 -33.98 -37.07 -0.90
N LEU A 139 -33.86 -36.28 0.16
CA LEU A 139 -34.30 -36.67 1.50
C LEU A 139 -35.81 -36.88 1.55
N ARG A 140 -36.58 -35.96 0.96
CA ARG A 140 -38.04 -36.09 0.88
C ARG A 140 -38.44 -37.41 0.22
N MET A 141 -37.88 -37.70 -0.96
CA MET A 141 -38.16 -38.94 -1.69
C MET A 141 -37.71 -40.20 -0.93
N GLY A 142 -36.57 -40.13 -0.24
CA GLY A 142 -36.07 -41.24 0.58
C GLY A 142 -36.92 -41.56 1.81
N LEU A 143 -37.70 -40.58 2.32
CA LEU A 143 -38.55 -40.73 3.50
C LEU A 143 -39.99 -41.18 3.17
N LEU A 144 -40.46 -40.98 1.93
CA LEU A 144 -41.80 -41.39 1.49
C LEU A 144 -42.16 -42.87 1.75
N PRO A 145 -41.23 -43.85 1.68
CA PRO A 145 -41.55 -45.24 2.00
C PRO A 145 -41.95 -45.46 3.47
N GLN A 146 -41.58 -44.56 4.37
CA GLN A 146 -41.87 -44.67 5.81
C GLN A 146 -42.92 -43.66 6.28
N TYR A 147 -43.11 -42.56 5.54
CA TYR A 147 -43.93 -41.42 5.96
C TYR A 147 -44.77 -40.87 4.80
N THR A 148 -46.07 -40.67 5.02
CA THR A 148 -47.03 -40.31 3.97
C THR A 148 -46.93 -38.84 3.52
N GLU A 149 -46.67 -37.92 4.44
CA GLU A 149 -46.53 -36.48 4.16
C GLU A 149 -45.22 -35.97 4.77
N VAL A 150 -44.19 -35.79 3.93
CA VAL A 150 -42.85 -35.40 4.40
C VAL A 150 -42.54 -33.97 3.97
N LYS A 151 -42.33 -33.09 4.96
CA LYS A 151 -41.87 -31.71 4.77
C LYS A 151 -40.45 -31.59 5.29
N VAL A 152 -39.48 -31.42 4.38
CA VAL A 152 -38.05 -31.30 4.72
C VAL A 152 -37.55 -29.88 4.42
N ASP A 153 -36.80 -29.30 5.34
CA ASP A 153 -35.93 -28.16 5.07
C ASP A 153 -34.45 -28.55 5.25
N VAL A 154 -33.59 -27.99 4.40
CA VAL A 154 -32.15 -28.24 4.42
C VAL A 154 -31.45 -26.91 4.29
N LYS A 155 -30.54 -26.63 5.21
CA LYS A 155 -29.69 -25.44 5.21
C LYS A 155 -28.24 -25.84 5.47
N VAL A 156 -27.30 -25.03 5.01
CA VAL A 156 -25.90 -25.18 5.43
C VAL A 156 -25.73 -24.40 6.74
N LEU A 157 -25.41 -25.10 7.81
CA LEU A 157 -25.12 -24.52 9.12
C LEU A 157 -23.68 -24.00 9.20
N ARG A 158 -22.73 -24.75 8.65
CA ARG A 158 -21.30 -24.37 8.61
C ARG A 158 -20.74 -24.61 7.21
N TYR A 159 -20.19 -23.55 6.62
CA TYR A 159 -19.56 -23.54 5.30
C TYR A 159 -18.06 -23.79 5.48
N ASN A 160 -17.63 -25.05 5.35
CA ASN A 160 -16.25 -25.45 5.60
C ASN A 160 -15.57 -25.98 4.34
N SER A 161 -16.34 -26.37 3.32
CA SER A 161 -15.83 -27.01 2.11
C SER A 161 -15.08 -26.05 1.18
N GLN A 162 -15.49 -24.78 1.16
CA GLN A 162 -15.00 -23.78 0.21
C GLN A 162 -14.56 -22.52 0.93
N ARG A 163 -13.39 -21.99 0.56
CA ARG A 163 -12.78 -20.83 1.23
C ARG A 163 -11.82 -20.06 0.34
N VAL A 164 -11.68 -18.79 0.67
CA VAL A 164 -10.59 -17.92 0.19
C VAL A 164 -9.57 -17.77 1.31
N LEU A 165 -8.31 -17.57 0.97
CA LEU A 165 -7.23 -17.40 1.95
C LEU A 165 -6.64 -15.98 1.85
N LEU A 166 -6.65 -15.25 2.96
CA LEU A 166 -6.07 -13.91 3.06
C LEU A 166 -4.79 -13.94 3.87
N SER A 167 -3.79 -13.15 3.46
CA SER A 167 -2.49 -13.07 4.13
C SER A 167 -1.79 -11.73 3.87
N GLY A 168 -0.72 -11.45 4.61
CA GLY A 168 0.02 -10.20 4.51
C GLY A 168 -0.57 -9.12 5.41
N ALA A 169 -0.53 -7.86 4.97
CA ALA A 169 -0.87 -6.67 5.77
C ALA A 169 -2.38 -6.45 5.99
N PHE A 170 -3.10 -7.52 6.34
CA PHE A 170 -4.46 -7.47 6.86
C PHE A 170 -4.44 -7.47 8.40
N LYS A 171 -5.47 -6.92 9.04
CA LYS A 171 -5.60 -6.97 10.51
C LYS A 171 -5.93 -8.38 11.00
N THR A 172 -6.78 -9.10 10.28
CA THR A 172 -7.18 -10.48 10.58
C THR A 172 -6.97 -11.36 9.34
N PRO A 173 -5.71 -11.71 9.02
CA PRO A 173 -5.42 -12.67 7.96
C PRO A 173 -5.94 -14.06 8.33
N GLY A 174 -6.25 -14.87 7.31
CA GLY A 174 -6.76 -16.22 7.51
C GLY A 174 -7.79 -16.64 6.45
N PRO A 175 -8.35 -17.84 6.61
CA PRO A 175 -9.39 -18.33 5.71
C PRO A 175 -10.70 -17.58 5.93
N GLN A 176 -11.40 -17.24 4.85
CA GLN A 176 -12.79 -16.78 4.87
C GLN A 176 -13.66 -17.74 4.05
N PRO A 177 -14.81 -18.20 4.59
CA PRO A 177 -15.64 -19.20 3.91
C PRO A 177 -16.38 -18.59 2.71
N ILE A 178 -16.53 -19.38 1.64
CA ILE A 178 -17.49 -19.11 0.57
C ILE A 178 -18.84 -19.68 0.98
N THR A 179 -19.89 -18.86 0.86
CA THR A 179 -21.24 -19.21 1.31
C THR A 179 -22.24 -19.14 0.16
N ASN A 180 -23.54 -19.32 0.47
CA ASN A 180 -24.63 -19.05 -0.46
C ASN A 180 -24.80 -17.56 -0.80
N ILE A 181 -24.11 -16.66 -0.10
CA ILE A 181 -24.04 -15.24 -0.42
C ILE A 181 -22.73 -14.99 -1.17
N PRO A 182 -22.76 -14.45 -2.40
CA PRO A 182 -21.56 -14.12 -3.15
C PRO A 182 -20.61 -13.21 -2.37
N LEU A 183 -19.37 -13.66 -2.20
CA LEU A 183 -18.31 -12.90 -1.54
C LEU A 183 -17.57 -12.05 -2.58
N SER A 184 -17.70 -10.73 -2.50
CA SER A 184 -16.89 -9.80 -3.29
C SER A 184 -15.52 -9.54 -2.66
N LEU A 185 -14.56 -9.11 -3.47
CA LEU A 185 -13.23 -8.69 -3.03
C LEU A 185 -13.32 -7.59 -1.94
N VAL A 186 -14.21 -6.62 -2.14
CA VAL A 186 -14.42 -5.53 -1.17
C VAL A 186 -14.95 -6.06 0.15
N GLN A 187 -15.88 -7.01 0.13
CA GLN A 187 -16.38 -7.62 1.36
C GLN A 187 -15.28 -8.41 2.08
N ALA A 188 -14.48 -9.18 1.35
CA ALA A 188 -13.38 -9.96 1.94
C ALA A 188 -12.33 -9.06 2.60
N ILE A 189 -11.90 -8.01 1.92
CA ILE A 189 -10.98 -6.99 2.46
C ILE A 189 -11.61 -6.29 3.68
N SER A 190 -12.90 -5.94 3.61
CA SER A 190 -13.60 -5.26 4.70
C SER A 190 -13.71 -6.12 5.95
N GLN A 191 -13.93 -7.43 5.79
CA GLN A 191 -13.97 -8.40 6.90
C GLN A 191 -12.60 -8.63 7.52
N ALA A 192 -11.53 -8.68 6.71
CA ALA A 192 -10.17 -8.86 7.20
C ALA A 192 -9.55 -7.59 7.79
N GLY A 193 -10.01 -6.42 7.35
CA GLY A 193 -9.45 -5.12 7.69
C GLY A 193 -8.04 -4.90 7.12
N LEU A 194 -7.72 -3.66 6.77
CA LEU A 194 -6.40 -3.29 6.27
C LEU A 194 -5.52 -2.78 7.41
N ASP A 195 -4.28 -3.26 7.52
CA ASP A 195 -3.27 -2.63 8.38
C ASP A 195 -2.60 -1.49 7.61
N LEU A 196 -3.17 -0.29 7.68
CA LEU A 196 -2.66 0.87 6.94
C LEU A 196 -1.24 1.31 7.36
N THR A 197 -0.70 0.80 8.47
CA THR A 197 0.67 1.12 8.88
C THR A 197 1.72 0.33 8.10
N ASP A 198 1.36 -0.88 7.64
CA ASP A 198 2.24 -1.77 6.88
C ASP A 198 1.70 -2.09 5.47
N ALA A 199 0.46 -1.77 5.12
CA ALA A 199 -0.14 -2.21 3.85
C ALA A 199 0.33 -1.39 2.65
N ASN A 200 0.69 -2.07 1.56
CA ASN A 200 0.80 -1.49 0.22
C ASN A 200 -0.52 -1.70 -0.53
N LEU A 201 -1.40 -0.69 -0.54
CA LEU A 201 -2.73 -0.77 -1.12
C LEU A 201 -2.71 -0.95 -2.65
N ALA A 202 -1.67 -0.47 -3.33
CA ALA A 202 -1.49 -0.68 -4.76
C ALA A 202 -1.02 -2.11 -5.11
N GLY A 203 -0.67 -2.91 -4.11
CA GLY A 203 0.06 -4.17 -4.25
C GLY A 203 -0.71 -5.42 -3.82
N LEU A 204 -2.04 -5.41 -3.82
CA LEU A 204 -2.81 -6.62 -3.51
C LEU A 204 -2.65 -7.63 -4.65
N THR A 205 -2.20 -8.84 -4.34
CA THR A 205 -2.13 -9.94 -5.31
C THR A 205 -3.30 -10.89 -5.08
N LEU A 206 -4.17 -11.03 -6.08
CA LEU A 206 -5.13 -12.12 -6.18
C LEU A 206 -4.50 -13.24 -7.03
N ARG A 207 -4.32 -14.41 -6.45
CA ARG A 207 -3.96 -15.63 -7.16
C ARG A 207 -5.21 -16.47 -7.37
N ARG A 208 -5.55 -16.73 -8.62
CA ARG A 208 -6.73 -17.50 -9.05
C ARG A 208 -6.38 -18.36 -10.24
N ASP A 209 -6.70 -19.66 -10.16
CA ASP A 209 -6.45 -20.65 -11.22
C ASP A 209 -5.00 -20.65 -11.73
N GLY A 210 -4.03 -20.44 -10.82
CA GLY A 210 -2.60 -20.37 -11.15
C GLY A 210 -2.13 -19.06 -11.80
N LYS A 211 -3.00 -18.05 -11.95
CA LYS A 211 -2.67 -16.71 -12.45
C LYS A 211 -2.63 -15.69 -11.31
N ASP A 212 -1.68 -14.77 -11.37
CA ASP A 212 -1.54 -13.66 -10.43
C ASP A 212 -2.07 -12.36 -11.02
N TYR A 213 -2.95 -11.69 -10.28
CA TYR A 213 -3.57 -10.42 -10.60
C TYR A 213 -3.15 -9.39 -9.56
N VAL A 214 -2.39 -8.37 -9.97
CA VAL A 214 -2.07 -7.23 -9.11
C VAL A 214 -3.22 -6.24 -9.18
N ILE A 215 -3.79 -5.93 -8.03
CA ILE A 215 -4.98 -5.11 -7.85
C ILE A 215 -4.63 -3.90 -6.98
N ASP A 216 -4.96 -2.72 -7.49
CA ASP A 216 -4.87 -1.47 -6.74
C ASP A 216 -6.11 -1.30 -5.86
N VAL A 217 -6.00 -1.58 -4.57
CA VAL A 217 -7.05 -1.40 -3.56
C VAL A 217 -7.31 0.07 -3.26
N ASP A 218 -6.30 0.94 -3.41
CA ASP A 218 -6.48 2.40 -3.25
C ASP A 218 -7.47 2.95 -4.28
N SER A 219 -7.69 2.23 -5.38
CA SER A 219 -8.73 2.56 -6.35
C SER A 219 -10.14 2.62 -5.75
N LEU A 220 -10.41 2.03 -4.58
CA LEU A 220 -11.70 2.19 -3.89
C LEU A 220 -12.05 3.65 -3.58
N ASN A 221 -11.05 4.52 -3.46
CA ASN A 221 -11.24 5.95 -3.22
C ASN A 221 -11.61 6.72 -4.51
N ARG A 222 -11.66 6.04 -5.66
CA ARG A 222 -11.96 6.63 -6.97
C ARG A 222 -13.38 6.28 -7.43
N LYS A 223 -14.06 7.23 -8.07
CA LYS A 223 -15.47 7.09 -8.50
C LYS A 223 -15.70 5.99 -9.54
N ASP A 224 -14.67 5.67 -10.32
CA ASP A 224 -14.69 4.68 -11.40
C ASP A 224 -14.30 3.27 -10.94
N SER A 225 -14.10 3.06 -9.64
CA SER A 225 -13.69 1.76 -9.10
C SER A 225 -14.68 0.64 -9.43
N GLN A 226 -14.14 -0.48 -9.90
CA GLN A 226 -14.92 -1.68 -10.23
C GLN A 226 -14.64 -2.86 -9.28
N LEU A 227 -13.88 -2.63 -8.21
CA LEU A 227 -13.44 -3.70 -7.31
C LEU A 227 -14.60 -4.42 -6.61
N SER A 228 -15.73 -3.75 -6.39
CA SER A 228 -16.95 -4.36 -5.85
C SER A 228 -17.59 -5.39 -6.78
N LYS A 229 -17.23 -5.38 -8.07
CA LYS A 229 -17.70 -6.35 -9.07
C LYS A 229 -16.82 -7.59 -9.17
N ILE A 230 -15.67 -7.62 -8.48
CA ILE A 230 -14.80 -8.79 -8.43
C ILE A 230 -15.38 -9.73 -7.37
N PHE A 231 -16.04 -10.79 -7.81
CA PHE A 231 -16.47 -11.86 -6.91
C PHE A 231 -15.37 -12.90 -6.75
N LEU A 232 -15.19 -13.36 -5.52
CA LEU A 232 -14.26 -14.41 -5.14
C LEU A 232 -14.89 -15.80 -5.30
N LYS A 233 -14.03 -16.79 -5.47
CA LYS A 233 -14.41 -18.20 -5.56
C LYS A 233 -13.47 -19.06 -4.74
N ASP A 234 -13.87 -20.32 -4.56
CA ASP A 234 -13.07 -21.28 -3.82
C ASP A 234 -11.64 -21.39 -4.38
N GLY A 235 -10.67 -21.49 -3.47
CA GLY A 235 -9.25 -21.59 -3.80
C GLY A 235 -8.56 -20.26 -4.14
N ASP A 236 -9.28 -19.14 -4.20
CA ASP A 236 -8.65 -17.83 -4.37
C ASP A 236 -7.74 -17.51 -3.17
N TYR A 237 -6.56 -16.98 -3.49
CA TYR A 237 -5.59 -16.52 -2.50
C TYR A 237 -5.33 -15.02 -2.66
N LEU A 238 -5.51 -14.27 -1.58
CA LEU A 238 -5.29 -12.84 -1.50
C LEU A 238 -4.07 -12.57 -0.62
N HIS A 239 -3.07 -11.92 -1.19
CA HIS A 239 -1.88 -11.50 -0.47
C HIS A 239 -1.70 -9.99 -0.58
N LEU A 240 -1.75 -9.29 0.56
CA LEU A 240 -1.53 -7.86 0.63
C LEU A 240 -0.08 -7.58 1.03
N ASN A 241 0.68 -7.02 0.10
CA ASN A 241 2.09 -6.73 0.31
C ASN A 241 2.33 -5.70 1.41
N SER A 242 3.49 -5.77 2.05
CA SER A 242 3.97 -4.73 2.96
C SER A 242 4.44 -3.48 2.18
N ASN A 243 4.30 -2.31 2.79
CA ASN A 243 4.77 -1.00 2.34
C ASN A 243 6.22 -0.72 2.73
N SER A 244 6.97 -1.73 3.21
CA SER A 244 8.37 -1.59 3.63
C SER A 244 9.30 -0.90 2.63
N LYS A 245 8.97 -0.97 1.33
CA LYS A 245 9.68 -0.29 0.22
C LYS A 245 9.07 1.05 -0.20
N ASN A 246 7.84 1.36 0.20
CA ASN A 246 7.12 2.59 -0.12
C ASN A 246 7.55 3.70 0.84
N LYS A 247 8.77 4.20 0.63
CA LYS A 247 9.38 5.24 1.47
C LYS A 247 9.81 6.43 0.63
N ILE A 248 9.61 7.63 1.14
CA ILE A 248 10.14 8.87 0.59
C ILE A 248 11.09 9.46 1.62
N TYR A 249 12.24 9.94 1.18
CA TYR A 249 13.26 10.51 2.06
C TYR A 249 13.23 12.02 1.91
N VAL A 250 12.87 12.75 2.96
CA VAL A 250 12.88 14.22 2.95
C VAL A 250 14.10 14.72 3.73
N LEU A 251 15.02 15.37 3.03
CA LEU A 251 16.34 15.79 3.51
C LEU A 251 16.59 17.28 3.23
N GLY A 252 17.63 17.83 3.88
CA GLY A 252 18.04 19.22 3.71
C GLY A 252 17.28 20.18 4.61
N GLU A 253 17.10 21.44 4.17
CA GLU A 253 16.55 22.54 4.97
C GLU A 253 15.01 22.54 5.05
N VAL A 254 14.44 21.43 5.50
CA VAL A 254 13.04 21.38 5.96
C VAL A 254 12.98 21.56 7.48
N GLN A 255 11.81 21.88 8.04
CA GLN A 255 11.68 21.97 9.49
C GLN A 255 12.01 20.64 10.20
N ARG A 256 11.63 19.50 9.61
CA ARG A 256 11.86 18.17 10.16
C ARG A 256 12.27 17.17 9.08
N PRO A 257 13.58 16.97 8.82
CA PRO A 257 14.05 15.92 7.94
C PRO A 257 13.63 14.54 8.45
N GLN A 258 13.05 13.69 7.58
CA GLN A 258 12.48 12.41 7.99
C GLN A 258 12.26 11.45 6.80
N VAL A 259 11.95 10.20 7.12
CA VAL A 259 11.45 9.21 6.16
C VAL A 259 9.93 9.14 6.28
N ILE A 260 9.23 9.25 5.16
CA ILE A 260 7.78 9.14 5.06
C ILE A 260 7.45 7.79 4.46
N SER A 261 6.73 6.94 5.19
CA SER A 261 6.19 5.68 4.67
C SER A 261 4.76 5.89 4.23
N PHE A 262 4.34 5.25 3.14
CA PHE A 262 3.00 5.44 2.58
C PHE A 262 2.40 4.16 2.04
N SER A 263 1.07 4.11 2.09
CA SER A 263 0.28 2.92 1.78
C SER A 263 -0.51 3.05 0.48
N THR A 264 -0.71 4.28 0.01
CA THR A 264 -1.46 4.63 -1.21
C THR A 264 -0.65 4.43 -2.49
N THR A 265 -1.30 4.57 -3.64
CA THR A 265 -0.64 4.48 -4.95
C THR A 265 0.35 5.63 -5.19
N SER A 266 0.07 6.82 -4.65
CA SER A 266 0.95 7.99 -4.77
C SER A 266 0.93 8.85 -3.51
N VAL A 267 2.00 9.65 -3.36
CA VAL A 267 2.15 10.74 -2.40
C VAL A 267 2.62 11.96 -3.18
N THR A 268 2.09 13.14 -2.87
CA THR A 268 2.47 14.36 -3.60
C THR A 268 3.71 15.01 -3.00
N LEU A 269 4.46 15.79 -3.80
CA LEU A 269 5.57 16.59 -3.28
C LEU A 269 5.10 17.57 -2.19
N LEU A 270 3.90 18.15 -2.35
CA LEU A 270 3.32 19.03 -1.34
C LEU A 270 3.08 18.30 -0.01
N GLU A 271 2.55 17.08 -0.06
CA GLU A 271 2.30 16.26 1.13
C GLU A 271 3.59 15.87 1.84
N ALA A 272 4.63 15.49 1.08
CA ALA A 272 5.94 15.16 1.65
C ALA A 272 6.59 16.37 2.34
N LEU A 273 6.56 17.54 1.70
CA LEU A 273 7.04 18.78 2.29
C LEU A 273 6.21 19.17 3.51
N GLY A 274 4.88 19.14 3.42
CA GLY A 274 3.97 19.50 4.51
C GLY A 274 4.13 18.60 5.75
N THR A 275 4.24 17.29 5.57
CA THR A 275 4.50 16.31 6.64
C THR A 275 5.83 16.59 7.35
N SER A 276 6.79 17.15 6.62
CA SER A 276 8.11 17.58 7.10
C SER A 276 8.14 19.00 7.67
N GLY A 277 6.96 19.61 7.85
CA GLY A 277 6.80 20.97 8.35
C GLY A 277 7.06 22.05 7.31
N GLY A 278 7.31 21.68 6.04
CA GLY A 278 7.64 22.62 4.98
C GLY A 278 9.10 23.06 5.00
N LEU A 279 9.42 24.01 4.12
CA LEU A 279 10.75 24.62 4.01
C LEU A 279 11.06 25.41 5.28
N SER A 280 12.29 25.32 5.77
CA SER A 280 12.76 26.13 6.89
C SER A 280 12.79 27.62 6.52
N PRO A 281 12.03 28.50 7.18
CA PRO A 281 12.00 29.93 6.86
C PRO A 281 13.36 30.63 7.00
N ASP A 282 14.19 30.16 7.93
CA ASP A 282 15.46 30.78 8.28
C ASP A 282 16.64 30.18 7.50
N ALA A 283 16.48 28.96 6.97
CA ALA A 283 17.60 28.19 6.42
C ALA A 283 17.45 27.82 4.95
N ALA A 284 16.22 27.64 4.46
CA ALA A 284 15.96 27.05 3.14
C ALA A 284 16.08 28.06 2.00
N ASP A 285 16.55 27.58 0.85
CA ASP A 285 16.38 28.28 -0.42
C ASP A 285 15.09 27.82 -1.10
N GLY A 286 14.13 28.72 -1.26
CA GLY A 286 12.89 28.46 -1.98
C GLY A 286 13.11 28.13 -3.46
N GLU A 287 14.26 28.46 -4.05
CA GLU A 287 14.60 28.07 -5.42
C GLU A 287 15.26 26.70 -5.51
N ALA A 288 15.56 26.02 -4.39
CA ALA A 288 16.36 24.79 -4.38
C ALA A 288 15.57 23.57 -3.85
N VAL A 289 14.36 23.35 -4.37
CA VAL A 289 13.55 22.16 -4.03
C VAL A 289 13.70 21.12 -5.13
N TYR A 290 14.23 19.96 -4.77
CA TYR A 290 14.54 18.89 -5.73
C TYR A 290 13.89 17.57 -5.34
N VAL A 291 13.47 16.79 -6.34
CA VAL A 291 13.14 15.38 -6.20
C VAL A 291 14.12 14.58 -7.02
N ILE A 292 14.92 13.75 -6.36
CA ILE A 292 15.91 12.89 -6.98
C ILE A 292 15.29 11.50 -7.10
N ARG A 293 15.10 11.05 -8.34
CA ARG A 293 14.54 9.74 -8.67
C ARG A 293 15.59 8.89 -9.35
N ALA A 294 16.08 7.87 -8.65
CA ALA A 294 17.04 6.92 -9.20
C ALA A 294 16.36 5.95 -10.19
N GLN A 295 17.11 5.52 -11.20
CA GLN A 295 16.75 4.47 -12.13
C GLN A 295 17.82 3.37 -12.03
N ASP A 296 17.59 2.41 -11.13
CA ASP A 296 18.58 1.38 -10.78
C ASP A 296 19.09 0.61 -12.00
N ALA A 297 18.21 0.31 -12.95
CA ALA A 297 18.57 -0.46 -14.15
C ALA A 297 19.61 0.24 -15.05
N THR A 298 19.63 1.57 -15.06
CA THR A 298 20.46 2.38 -15.95
C THR A 298 21.52 3.17 -15.20
N HIS A 299 21.61 3.05 -13.87
CA HIS A 299 22.49 3.84 -13.00
C HIS A 299 22.38 5.35 -13.29
N SER A 300 21.18 5.80 -13.68
CA SER A 300 20.87 7.21 -13.97
C SER A 300 19.91 7.76 -12.95
N ALA A 301 19.88 9.07 -12.80
CA ALA A 301 18.95 9.76 -11.93
C ALA A 301 18.24 10.89 -12.68
N THR A 302 16.94 11.03 -12.47
CA THR A 302 16.20 12.22 -12.89
C THR A 302 16.05 13.14 -11.68
N VAL A 303 16.54 14.37 -11.80
CA VAL A 303 16.36 15.40 -10.78
C VAL A 303 15.23 16.32 -11.24
N TYR A 304 14.10 16.24 -10.55
CA TYR A 304 13.00 17.17 -10.77
C TYR A 304 13.19 18.39 -9.89
N HIS A 305 13.02 19.59 -10.45
CA HIS A 305 13.29 20.84 -9.76
C HIS A 305 12.04 21.72 -9.68
N LEU A 306 11.70 22.16 -8.47
CA LEU A 306 10.62 23.10 -8.19
C LEU A 306 11.19 24.43 -7.69
N ASN A 307 10.92 25.51 -8.41
CA ASN A 307 11.11 26.86 -7.87
C ASN A 307 9.90 27.22 -6.98
N ALA A 308 10.07 27.03 -5.67
CA ALA A 308 9.10 27.30 -4.61
C ALA A 308 9.23 28.70 -3.98
N LYS A 309 10.00 29.62 -4.58
CA LYS A 309 10.17 31.00 -4.08
C LYS A 309 8.84 31.73 -3.89
N LYS A 310 7.89 31.46 -4.77
CA LYS A 310 6.52 31.97 -4.67
C LYS A 310 5.62 30.88 -4.08
N PRO A 311 4.79 31.18 -3.06
CA PRO A 311 3.85 30.21 -2.49
C PRO A 311 2.89 29.59 -3.52
N THR A 312 2.59 30.30 -4.62
CA THR A 312 1.77 29.77 -5.73
C THR A 312 2.36 28.52 -6.38
N SER A 313 3.67 28.32 -6.33
CA SER A 313 4.35 27.14 -6.90
C SER A 313 3.99 25.84 -6.17
N TYR A 314 3.47 25.90 -4.94
CA TYR A 314 2.95 24.71 -4.25
C TYR A 314 1.74 24.09 -4.96
N ALA A 315 1.06 24.83 -5.84
CA ALA A 315 0.04 24.25 -6.72
C ALA A 315 0.65 23.20 -7.67
N LEU A 316 1.89 23.39 -8.11
CA LEU A 316 2.62 22.41 -8.91
C LEU A 316 3.06 21.23 -8.05
N ALA A 317 3.55 21.49 -6.83
CA ALA A 317 3.92 20.44 -5.88
C ALA A 317 2.74 19.54 -5.50
N LYS A 318 1.52 20.08 -5.45
CA LYS A 318 0.29 19.31 -5.24
C LYS A 318 0.01 18.33 -6.37
N GLY A 319 0.36 18.68 -7.60
CA GLY A 319 0.14 17.83 -8.77
C GLY A 319 1.27 16.86 -9.06
N PHE A 320 2.46 17.06 -8.48
CA PHE A 320 3.63 16.23 -8.72
C PHE A 320 3.63 15.01 -7.78
N GLU A 321 3.49 13.83 -8.36
CA GLU A 321 3.49 12.57 -7.61
C GLU A 321 4.93 12.05 -7.41
N LEU A 322 5.24 11.72 -6.17
CA LEU A 322 6.47 11.05 -5.77
C LEU A 322 6.33 9.54 -5.97
N ALA A 323 7.45 8.91 -6.29
CA ALA A 323 7.57 7.47 -6.36
C ALA A 323 8.21 6.93 -5.07
N ALA A 324 8.03 5.63 -4.83
CA ALA A 324 8.78 4.95 -3.80
C ALA A 324 10.29 5.14 -4.02
N GLN A 325 11.00 5.41 -2.93
CA GLN A 325 12.44 5.68 -2.85
C GLN A 325 12.90 7.02 -3.41
N ASP A 326 11.99 7.91 -3.79
CA ASP A 326 12.35 9.28 -4.13
C ASP A 326 13.00 9.99 -2.93
N VAL A 327 14.03 10.79 -3.23
CA VAL A 327 14.65 11.69 -2.26
C VAL A 327 14.21 13.11 -2.56
N VAL A 328 13.46 13.72 -1.63
CA VAL A 328 13.13 15.14 -1.66
C VAL A 328 14.23 15.89 -0.91
N PHE A 329 14.99 16.73 -1.61
CA PHE A 329 16.06 17.51 -1.03
C PHE A 329 15.75 19.01 -1.13
N VAL A 330 15.88 19.72 -0.01
CA VAL A 330 15.75 21.19 0.04
C VAL A 330 17.13 21.80 0.30
N GLY A 331 17.62 22.57 -0.65
CA GLY A 331 18.91 23.24 -0.55
C GLY A 331 18.93 24.42 0.44
N PRO A 332 20.10 24.75 1.01
CA PRO A 332 20.25 25.88 1.91
C PRO A 332 20.34 27.22 1.17
N ALA A 333 19.76 28.27 1.76
CA ALA A 333 19.94 29.63 1.30
C ALA A 333 21.42 30.05 1.37
N ASN A 334 21.82 30.93 0.47
CA ASN A 334 23.21 31.43 0.40
C ASN A 334 23.69 32.02 1.73
N ILE A 335 22.82 32.71 2.47
CA ILE A 335 23.13 33.28 3.78
C ILE A 335 23.31 32.21 4.87
N THR A 336 22.56 31.11 4.80
CA THR A 336 22.68 29.96 5.71
C THR A 336 24.04 29.28 5.56
N ARG A 337 24.50 29.13 4.32
CA ARG A 337 25.83 28.59 4.00
C ARG A 337 26.94 29.44 4.60
N TRP A 338 26.84 30.76 4.46
CA TRP A 338 27.76 31.71 5.11
C TRP A 338 27.71 31.60 6.64
N SER A 339 26.50 31.54 7.22
CA SER A 339 26.32 31.50 8.68
C SER A 339 27.00 30.28 9.29
N ARG A 340 26.84 29.10 8.68
CA ARG A 340 27.52 27.87 9.12
C ARG A 340 29.04 28.00 9.06
N TYR A 341 29.57 28.56 7.99
CA TYR A 341 31.01 28.81 7.85
C TYR A 341 31.54 29.67 9.00
N VAL A 342 30.86 30.78 9.31
CA VAL A 342 31.31 31.67 10.38
C VAL A 342 31.07 31.11 11.77
N SER A 343 29.99 30.37 12.01
CA SER A 343 29.81 29.66 13.28
C SER A 343 30.91 28.62 13.52
N GLN A 344 31.41 27.93 12.49
CA GLN A 344 32.55 27.02 12.63
C GLN A 344 33.86 27.76 12.92
N LEU A 345 34.10 28.89 12.26
CA LEU A 345 35.26 29.74 12.55
C LEU A 345 35.22 30.30 13.98
N LEU A 346 34.07 30.82 14.43
CA LEU A 346 33.91 31.40 15.76
C LEU A 346 33.88 30.34 16.87
N GLY A 347 33.33 29.15 16.62
CA GLY A 347 33.36 28.03 17.56
C GLY A 347 34.77 27.52 17.86
N SER A 348 35.70 27.66 16.90
CA SER A 348 37.12 27.33 17.10
C SER A 348 37.87 28.33 18.01
N ASN A 349 37.35 29.55 18.20
CA ASN A 349 37.98 30.57 19.04
C ASN A 349 37.90 30.27 20.55
N ASN A 350 37.02 29.35 20.98
CA ASN A 350 37.02 28.87 22.38
C ASN A 350 38.26 28.03 22.71
N ILE A 351 39.00 27.53 21.72
CA ILE A 351 40.27 26.79 21.92
C ILE A 351 41.46 27.75 22.08
N VAL A 352 41.39 28.94 21.47
CA VAL A 352 42.49 29.92 21.51
C VAL A 352 42.55 30.66 22.85
N GLN A 353 41.41 30.86 23.53
CA GLN A 353 41.43 31.43 24.90
C GLN A 353 41.94 30.45 25.97
N THR A 354 41.83 29.14 25.76
CA THR A 354 42.39 28.15 26.70
C THR A 354 43.92 28.03 26.58
N GLY A 355 44.50 28.28 25.40
CA GLY A 355 45.96 28.31 25.21
C GLY A 355 46.66 29.52 25.83
N ALA A 356 45.95 30.62 26.06
CA ALA A 356 46.50 31.83 26.69
C ALA A 356 46.51 31.79 28.23
N MET A 357 45.78 30.85 28.86
CA MET A 357 45.78 30.68 30.33
C MET A 357 46.87 29.73 30.86
N PHE A 358 47.60 29.01 30.02
CA PHE A 358 48.72 28.14 30.44
C PHE A 358 50.08 28.84 30.37
N ARG A 359 50.09 30.17 30.34
CA ARG A 359 51.32 30.96 30.32
C ARG A 359 51.27 32.05 31.39
N ASN A 360 51.23 31.62 32.64
CA ASN A 360 51.79 32.33 33.81
C ASN A 360 52.13 31.33 34.89
#